data_AF-A0A0T2MD89-F1
#
_entry.id   AF-A0A0T2MD89-F1
#
_cell.length_a   1.000
_cell.length_b   1.000
_cell.length_c   1.000
_cell.angle_alpha   90.00
_cell.angle_beta   90.00
_cell.angle_gamma   90.00
#
_symmetry.space_group_name_H-M   'P 1'
#
loop_
_entity.id
_entity.type
_entity.pdbx_description
1 polymer ?
#
loop_
_entity_poly.entity_id
_entity_poly.type
_entity_poly.pdbx_seq_one_letter_code
_entity_poly.pdbx_strand_id
1 'polypeptide(L)'
;MVFDSLRERMGGDDNLTPMRIAHNTLFTAKEKITLLNQLKADVTGATQEGTELGFDADEIDQAIAEVRAGVQAGIGGQTVVKGDF
;
A
#
# COMPACT_ATOMS: atom_id res chain seq x y z
N MET A 1 10.99 -10.19 -8.79
CA MET A 1 10.44 -8.84 -9.04
C MET A 1 10.35 -8.13 -7.70
N VAL A 2 10.76 -6.86 -7.56
CA VAL A 2 10.83 -6.19 -6.24
C VAL A 2 9.49 -6.20 -5.49
N PHE A 3 8.37 -6.19 -6.23
CA PHE A 3 7.01 -6.17 -5.70
C PHE A 3 6.62 -7.46 -4.96
N ASP A 4 6.90 -8.61 -5.55
CA ASP A 4 6.63 -9.92 -4.94
C ASP A 4 7.34 -10.01 -3.59
N SER A 5 8.58 -9.52 -3.55
CA SER A 5 9.39 -9.41 -2.33
C SER A 5 8.81 -8.46 -1.28
N LEU A 6 8.16 -7.37 -1.69
CA LEU A 6 7.50 -6.41 -0.77
C LEU A 6 6.19 -7.01 -0.21
N ARG A 7 5.45 -7.76 -1.03
CA ARG A 7 4.21 -8.47 -0.64
C ARG A 7 4.52 -9.64 0.30
N GLU A 8 5.56 -10.41 0.00
CA GLU A 8 6.11 -11.46 0.87
C GLU A 8 6.52 -10.89 2.23
N ARG A 9 7.14 -9.70 2.25
CA ARG A 9 7.52 -9.01 3.49
C ARG A 9 6.33 -8.56 4.35
N MET A 10 5.13 -8.41 3.78
CA MET A 10 3.90 -8.12 4.51
C MET A 10 3.17 -9.37 5.04
N GLY A 11 3.67 -10.57 4.77
CA GLY A 11 3.09 -11.83 5.23
C GLY A 11 2.17 -12.52 4.22
N GLY A 12 2.31 -12.23 2.93
CA GLY A 12 1.59 -12.93 1.86
C GLY A 12 0.28 -12.27 1.41
N ASP A 13 -0.31 -12.85 0.38
CA ASP A 13 -1.45 -12.30 -0.39
C ASP A 13 -2.74 -12.17 0.44
N ASP A 14 -2.95 -13.11 1.37
CA ASP A 14 -4.19 -13.28 2.14
C ASP A 14 -4.49 -12.16 3.15
N ASN A 15 -3.62 -11.14 3.25
CA ASN A 15 -3.67 -10.17 4.33
C ASN A 15 -3.25 -8.75 3.91
N LEU A 16 -3.20 -8.50 2.60
CA LEU A 16 -2.76 -7.21 2.04
C LEU A 16 -3.93 -6.23 1.88
N THR A 17 -4.51 -5.77 3.00
CA THR A 17 -5.59 -4.77 2.93
C THR A 17 -5.05 -3.36 2.65
N PRO A 18 -5.82 -2.49 1.98
CA PRO A 18 -5.39 -1.14 1.65
C PRO A 18 -4.95 -0.35 2.90
N MET A 19 -5.75 -0.45 3.97
CA MET A 19 -5.46 0.18 5.27
C MET A 19 -4.16 -0.38 5.91
N ARG A 20 -3.91 -1.70 5.84
CA ARG A 20 -2.64 -2.25 6.35
C ARG A 20 -1.44 -1.68 5.63
N ILE A 21 -1.52 -1.52 4.31
CA ILE A 21 -0.45 -0.93 3.51
C ILE A 21 -0.24 0.54 3.94
N ALA A 22 -1.31 1.31 4.10
CA ALA A 22 -1.24 2.71 4.52
C ALA A 22 -0.57 2.89 5.89
N HIS A 23 -0.90 2.05 6.87
CA HIS A 23 -0.35 2.14 8.22
C HIS A 23 0.99 1.41 8.41
N ASN A 24 1.48 0.65 7.43
CA ASN A 24 2.68 -0.18 7.59
C ASN A 24 3.94 0.68 7.85
N THR A 25 4.66 0.46 8.95
CA THR A 25 5.85 1.25 9.29
C THR A 25 7.13 0.80 8.59
N LEU A 26 7.14 -0.36 7.93
CA LEU A 26 8.30 -0.92 7.25
C LEU A 26 8.56 -0.32 5.87
N PHE A 27 7.59 0.44 5.33
CA PHE A 27 7.65 1.04 4.01
C PHE A 27 7.61 2.56 4.09
N THR A 28 8.35 3.20 3.20
CA THR A 28 8.25 4.64 2.99
C THR A 28 6.91 5.00 2.37
N ALA A 29 6.50 6.26 2.50
CA ALA A 29 5.27 6.74 1.88
C ALA A 29 5.22 6.52 0.35
N LYS A 30 6.37 6.64 -0.32
CA LYS A 30 6.47 6.35 -1.77
C LYS A 30 6.14 4.89 -2.06
N GLU A 31 6.74 3.96 -1.32
CA GLU A 31 6.50 2.53 -1.48
C GLU A 31 5.04 2.16 -1.20
N LYS A 32 4.44 2.72 -0.14
CA LYS A 32 3.01 2.53 0.16
C LYS A 32 2.12 3.00 -0.99
N ILE A 33 2.35 4.20 -1.51
CA ILE A 33 1.59 4.73 -2.64
C ILE A 33 1.74 3.84 -3.87
N THR A 34 2.95 3.35 -4.16
CA THR A 34 3.18 2.42 -5.27
C THR A 34 2.39 1.12 -5.08
N LEU A 35 2.42 0.52 -3.88
CA LEU A 35 1.67 -0.70 -3.57
C LEU A 35 0.17 -0.50 -3.71
N LEU A 36 -0.36 0.61 -3.18
CA LEU A 36 -1.78 0.93 -3.26
C LEU A 36 -2.25 1.18 -4.70
N ASN A 37 -1.45 1.88 -5.53
CA ASN A 37 -1.81 2.08 -6.94
C ASN A 37 -1.83 0.75 -7.72
N GLN A 38 -0.91 -0.16 -7.41
CA GLN A 38 -0.90 -1.48 -8.03
C GLN A 38 -2.12 -2.31 -7.60
N LEU A 39 -2.43 -2.30 -6.29
CA LEU A 39 -3.61 -2.96 -5.75
C LEU A 39 -4.90 -2.42 -6.39
N LYS A 40 -4.97 -1.12 -6.67
CA LYS A 40 -6.11 -0.49 -7.36
C LYS A 40 -6.28 -1.02 -8.78
N ALA A 41 -5.18 -1.23 -9.50
CA ALA A 41 -5.23 -1.80 -10.84
C ALA A 41 -5.75 -3.24 -10.81
N ASP A 42 -5.28 -4.06 -9.86
CA ASP A 42 -5.76 -5.42 -9.64
C ASP A 42 -7.25 -5.46 -9.28
N VAL A 43 -7.72 -4.63 -8.36
CA VAL A 43 -9.16 -4.54 -8.02
C VAL A 43 -9.99 -4.08 -9.20
N THR A 44 -9.52 -3.11 -9.97
CA THR A 44 -10.25 -2.63 -11.15
C THR A 44 -10.37 -3.75 -12.19
N GLY A 45 -9.29 -4.53 -12.41
CA GLY A 45 -9.32 -5.70 -13.29
C GLY A 45 -10.24 -6.81 -12.77
N ALA A 46 -10.12 -7.17 -11.49
CA ALA A 46 -10.96 -8.19 -10.86
C ALA A 46 -12.45 -7.82 -10.88
N THR A 47 -12.77 -6.54 -10.63
CA THR A 47 -14.14 -6.00 -10.72
C THR A 47 -14.69 -6.14 -12.15
N GLN A 48 -13.87 -5.91 -13.18
CA GLN A 48 -14.26 -6.13 -14.58
C GLN A 48 -14.51 -7.61 -14.90
N GLU A 49 -13.80 -8.52 -14.23
CA GLU A 49 -14.01 -9.97 -14.32
C GLU A 49 -15.14 -10.48 -13.40
N GLY A 50 -15.82 -9.59 -12.66
CA GLY A 50 -16.89 -9.94 -11.73
C GLY A 50 -16.40 -10.63 -10.45
N THR A 51 -15.12 -10.49 -10.12
CA THR A 51 -14.50 -11.02 -8.90
C THR A 51 -14.35 -9.90 -7.88
N GLU A 52 -15.09 -10.00 -6.77
CA GLU A 52 -15.00 -9.06 -5.66
C GLU A 52 -13.87 -9.52 -4.70
N LEU A 53 -12.80 -8.75 -4.62
CA LEU A 53 -11.65 -9.03 -3.74
C LEU A 53 -11.90 -8.69 -2.26
N GLY A 54 -13.13 -8.26 -1.93
CA GLY A 54 -13.53 -7.89 -0.57
C GLY A 54 -13.10 -6.48 -0.15
N PHE A 55 -12.64 -5.66 -1.10
CA PHE A 55 -12.39 -4.23 -0.93
C PHE A 55 -12.53 -3.49 -2.27
N ASP A 56 -13.00 -2.25 -2.22
CA ASP A 56 -13.27 -1.43 -3.39
C ASP A 56 -12.09 -0.54 -3.79
N ALA A 57 -12.09 -0.06 -5.03
CA ALA A 57 -11.13 0.94 -5.49
C ALA A 57 -11.18 2.23 -4.64
N ASP A 58 -12.35 2.57 -4.09
CA ASP A 58 -12.55 3.72 -3.21
C ASP A 58 -11.80 3.57 -1.87
N GLU A 59 -11.82 2.37 -1.28
CA GLU A 59 -11.04 2.09 -0.06
C GLU A 59 -9.54 2.23 -0.28
N ILE A 60 -9.08 1.92 -1.50
CA ILE A 60 -7.68 2.09 -1.89
C ILE A 60 -7.35 3.58 -2.06
N ASP A 61 -8.25 4.38 -2.63
CA ASP A 61 -8.07 5.84 -2.70
C ASP A 61 -8.02 6.46 -1.30
N GLN A 62 -8.86 6.01 -0.37
CA GLN A 62 -8.81 6.44 1.03
C GLN A 62 -7.44 6.13 1.66
N ALA A 63 -6.94 4.90 1.46
CA ALA A 63 -5.61 4.50 1.94
C ALA A 63 -4.49 5.39 1.37
N ILE A 64 -4.57 5.76 0.08
CA ILE A 64 -3.61 6.66 -0.56
C ILE A 64 -3.70 8.06 0.07
N ALA A 65 -4.91 8.54 0.32
CA ALA A 65 -5.14 9.84 0.96
C ALA A 65 -4.53 9.89 2.36
N GLU A 66 -4.68 8.84 3.16
CA GLU A 66 -4.08 8.75 4.49
C GLU A 66 -2.55 8.74 4.45
N VAL A 67 -1.94 8.01 3.53
CA VAL A 67 -0.48 8.04 3.35
C VAL A 67 -0.01 9.44 2.98
N ARG A 68 -0.71 10.11 2.07
CA ARG A 68 -0.39 11.50 1.67
C ARG A 68 -0.57 12.48 2.83
N ALA A 69 -1.64 12.33 3.61
CA ALA A 69 -1.89 13.15 4.80
C ALA A 69 -0.79 12.96 5.84
N GLY A 70 -0.35 11.72 6.09
CA GLY A 70 0.78 11.41 6.99
C GLY A 70 2.11 12.01 6.53
N VAL A 71 2.36 12.07 5.22
CA VAL A 71 3.53 12.78 4.66
C VAL A 71 3.44 14.28 4.91
N GLN A 72 2.28 14.89 4.61
CA GLN A 72 2.06 16.33 4.79
C GLN A 72 2.12 16.76 6.27
N ALA A 73 1.65 15.89 7.17
CA ALA A 73 1.74 16.09 8.62
C ALA A 73 3.15 15.89 9.19
N GLY A 74 4.15 15.56 8.36
CA GLY A 74 5.53 15.31 8.80
C GLY A 74 5.73 13.96 9.52
N ILE A 75 4.67 13.15 9.65
CA ILE A 75 4.70 11.83 10.28
C ILE A 75 5.36 10.78 9.35
N GLY A 76 5.38 11.03 8.03
CA GLY A 76 6.05 10.19 7.03
C GLY A 76 7.50 10.58 6.68
N GLY A 77 8.05 11.64 7.29
CA GLY A 77 9.37 12.19 6.94
C GLY A 77 10.58 11.53 7.61
N GLN A 78 10.36 10.62 8.57
CA GLN A 78 11.41 10.10 9.46
C GLN A 78 11.49 8.57 9.54
N THR A 79 11.03 7.82 8.54
CA THR A 79 11.61 6.48 8.33
C THR A 79 13.03 6.67 7.86
N VAL A 80 13.91 6.74 8.86
CA VAL A 80 15.37 6.69 8.86
C VAL A 80 15.99 6.34 7.52
N VAL A 81 16.94 7.18 7.11
CA VAL A 81 17.98 6.88 6.12
C VAL A 81 18.36 5.41 6.25
N LYS A 82 17.97 4.61 5.25
CA LYS A 82 18.55 3.30 5.00
C LYS A 82 20.00 3.54 4.61
N GLY A 83 20.90 3.63 5.59
CA GLY A 83 22.30 3.98 5.34
C GLY A 83 23.21 4.12 6.56
N ASP A 84 22.94 3.50 7.71
CA ASP A 84 23.95 3.33 8.77
C ASP A 84 23.67 2.09 9.63
N PHE A 85 24.22 0.95 9.22
CA PHE A 85 24.65 -0.20 10.03
C PHE A 85 25.68 -1.00 9.22
#